data_AF-A0A1G7XZK7-F1
#
_entry.id   AF-A0A1G7XZK7-F1
#
_cell.length_a   1.000
_cell.length_b   1.000
_cell.length_c   1.000
_cell.angle_alpha   90.00
_cell.angle_beta   90.00
_cell.angle_gamma   90.00
#
_symmetry.space_group_name_H-M   'P 1'
#
loop_
_entity.id
_entity.type
_entity.pdbx_description
1 polymer ?
#
loop_
_entity_poly.entity_id
_entity_poly.type
_entity_poly.pdbx_seq_one_letter_code
_entity_poly.pdbx_strand_id
1 'polypeptide(L)'
;MKLVLWVLTLFAAAVAVVIAAQYDNGSVLFVVPPYRIELTINIFAVLLIAAFFIFYLLLRLIIKVLGLNKHLNQKKINETTLAALKAFFEEQYDKAEKAAAAVLKLKSPPLISAISAAIAARAAHQQANYLQRDKYLDASEAKAPQERALRFVTQAELLLEEGRHEEALSALQSLYSTGGLQSTAVLQLELKAQQMAQNWVAVLELTDILEKRHPFDKTLTEQIKHRAHLENIKKNGSNLELLNKYWSNLPPTEKLDSRLAATAARAYMALNEVSIAQKIIEQSIDTRPDPELISLYGKCLDGSVSWQIQRAEGWLRKHPNNAELLLTLGKLCTYCELWGKAQNYLEASLSIEPSRAAHLALAQLFEKLDKHELAADHYQQGLGFTLKKLNT
;
A
#
# COMPACT_ATOMS: atom_id res chain seq x y z
N MET A 1 -37.73 16.35 31.30
CA MET A 1 -38.88 17.25 31.12
C MET A 1 -40.23 16.55 31.31
N LYS A 2 -40.49 15.39 30.68
CA LYS A 2 -41.75 14.62 30.86
C LYS A 2 -42.08 14.26 32.32
N LEU A 3 -41.07 13.89 33.12
CA LEU A 3 -41.23 13.60 34.56
C LEU A 3 -41.65 14.83 35.39
N VAL A 4 -41.17 16.03 35.05
CA VAL A 4 -41.50 17.26 35.79
C VAL A 4 -42.93 17.68 35.48
N LEU A 5 -43.36 17.57 34.22
CA LEU A 5 -44.74 17.83 33.81
C LEU A 5 -45.73 16.85 34.45
N TRP A 6 -45.35 15.57 34.58
CA TRP A 6 -46.19 14.55 35.22
C TRP A 6 -46.32 14.76 36.73
N VAL A 7 -45.23 15.18 37.39
CA VAL A 7 -45.26 15.56 38.82
C VAL A 7 -46.09 16.83 39.04
N LEU A 8 -46.02 17.82 38.15
CA LEU A 8 -46.81 19.05 38.23
C LEU A 8 -48.31 18.77 38.06
N THR A 9 -48.69 17.89 37.13
CA THR A 9 -50.09 17.49 36.92
C THR A 9 -50.61 16.65 38.09
N LEU A 10 -49.79 15.74 38.64
CA LEU A 10 -50.13 15.00 39.85
C LEU A 10 -50.34 15.94 41.05
N PHE A 11 -49.51 16.98 41.18
CA PHE A 11 -49.63 17.98 42.25
C PHE A 11 -50.89 18.83 42.07
N ALA A 12 -51.20 19.27 40.85
CA ALA A 12 -52.44 19.96 40.54
C ALA A 12 -53.68 19.10 40.81
N ALA A 13 -53.62 17.80 40.52
CA ALA A 13 -54.69 16.85 40.83
C ALA A 13 -54.85 16.63 42.34
N ALA A 14 -53.75 16.50 43.08
CA ALA A 14 -53.78 16.38 44.55
C ALA A 14 -54.38 17.63 45.21
N VAL A 15 -54.00 18.83 44.73
CA VAL A 15 -54.57 20.10 45.20
C VAL A 15 -56.06 20.18 44.87
N ALA A 16 -56.49 19.77 43.68
CA ALA A 16 -57.90 19.74 43.29
C ALA A 16 -58.72 18.77 44.17
N VAL A 17 -58.18 17.61 44.53
CA VAL A 17 -58.83 16.65 45.43
C VAL A 17 -58.95 17.20 46.86
N VAL A 18 -57.93 17.91 47.35
CA VAL A 18 -57.96 18.55 48.68
C VAL A 18 -58.99 19.69 48.73
N ILE A 19 -59.10 20.50 47.68
CA ILE A 19 -60.10 21.57 47.58
C ILE A 19 -61.51 20.97 47.51
N ALA A 20 -61.70 19.87 46.77
CA ALA A 20 -62.98 19.16 46.71
C ALA A 20 -63.37 18.50 48.05
N ALA A 21 -62.40 18.12 48.88
CA ALA A 21 -62.61 17.48 50.17
C ALA A 21 -62.87 18.46 51.34
N GLN A 22 -62.71 19.78 51.15
CA GLN A 22 -62.99 20.78 52.20
C GLN A 22 -64.48 20.93 52.56
N TYR A 23 -65.38 20.22 51.87
CA TYR A 23 -66.82 20.32 52.09
C TYR A 23 -67.42 19.33 53.11
N ASP A 24 -66.67 18.37 53.65
CA ASP A 24 -67.18 17.48 54.70
C ASP A 24 -66.08 17.00 55.67
N ASN A 25 -66.39 16.90 56.97
CA ASN A 25 -65.50 16.41 58.03
C ASN A 25 -65.28 14.88 57.93
N GLY A 26 -64.61 14.43 56.86
CA GLY A 26 -64.26 13.02 56.66
C GLY A 26 -63.11 12.58 57.59
N SER A 27 -63.32 11.50 58.34
CA SER A 27 -62.23 10.75 59.01
C SER A 27 -61.83 9.53 58.19
N VAL A 28 -60.53 9.24 58.14
CA VAL A 28 -59.97 8.06 57.48
C VAL A 28 -59.57 7.08 58.58
N LEU A 29 -60.25 5.93 58.63
CA LEU A 29 -59.99 4.88 59.62
C LEU A 29 -59.13 3.78 59.00
N PHE A 30 -57.90 3.61 59.49
CA PHE A 30 -57.09 2.44 59.19
C PHE A 30 -57.36 1.35 60.23
N VAL A 31 -57.96 0.24 59.80
CA VAL A 31 -58.22 -0.94 60.64
C VAL A 31 -57.27 -2.07 60.22
N VAL A 32 -56.24 -2.30 61.03
CA VAL A 32 -55.33 -3.45 60.89
C VAL A 32 -55.29 -4.13 62.25
N PRO A 33 -56.04 -5.23 62.48
CA PRO A 33 -56.15 -5.84 63.80
C PRO A 33 -54.77 -6.13 64.42
N PRO A 34 -54.48 -5.74 65.69
CA PRO A 34 -55.36 -5.15 66.71
C PRO A 34 -55.42 -3.61 66.75
N TYR A 35 -54.76 -2.92 65.82
CA TYR A 35 -54.64 -1.45 65.82
C TYR A 35 -55.76 -0.79 65.02
N ARG A 36 -56.41 0.21 65.62
CA ARG A 36 -57.34 1.12 64.94
C ARG A 36 -56.79 2.53 65.05
N ILE A 37 -56.39 3.11 63.92
CA ILE A 37 -55.84 4.46 63.86
C ILE A 37 -56.86 5.31 63.09
N GLU A 38 -57.46 6.27 63.78
CA GLU A 38 -58.40 7.23 63.19
C GLU A 38 -57.65 8.54 62.92
N LEU A 39 -57.58 8.95 61.65
CA LEU A 39 -56.91 10.17 61.23
C LEU A 39 -57.93 11.12 60.60
N THR A 40 -57.86 12.40 60.95
CA THR A 40 -58.55 13.46 60.22
C THR A 40 -57.99 13.54 58.79
N ILE A 41 -58.85 13.78 57.79
CA ILE A 41 -58.43 13.88 56.38
C ILE A 41 -57.27 14.86 56.15
N ASN A 42 -57.20 15.94 56.93
CA ASN A 42 -56.12 16.93 56.89
C ASN A 42 -54.76 16.33 57.29
N ILE A 43 -54.73 15.51 58.35
CA ILE A 43 -53.51 14.85 58.83
C ILE A 43 -53.09 13.77 57.83
N PHE A 44 -54.05 13.02 57.29
CA PHE A 44 -53.79 12.02 56.26
C PHE A 44 -53.21 12.66 54.99
N ALA A 45 -53.75 13.80 54.54
CA ALA A 45 -53.23 14.54 53.39
C ALA A 45 -51.78 15.02 53.61
N VAL A 46 -51.47 15.59 54.79
CA VAL A 46 -50.10 15.99 55.14
C VAL A 46 -49.15 14.79 55.17
N LEU A 47 -49.56 13.67 55.77
CA LEU A 47 -48.75 12.45 55.82
C LEU A 47 -48.48 11.89 54.42
N LEU A 48 -49.48 11.92 53.53
CA LEU A 48 -49.37 11.45 52.16
C LEU A 48 -48.42 12.34 51.34
N ILE A 49 -48.50 13.66 51.51
CA ILE A 49 -47.55 14.61 50.90
C ILE A 49 -46.12 14.35 51.42
N ALA A 50 -45.95 14.18 52.74
CA ALA A 50 -44.65 13.90 53.34
C ALA A 50 -44.06 12.57 52.84
N ALA A 51 -44.86 11.50 52.79
CA ALA A 51 -44.48 10.20 52.28
C ALA A 51 -44.06 10.28 50.80
N PHE A 52 -44.79 11.05 49.99
CA PHE A 52 -44.43 11.30 48.59
C PHE A 52 -43.09 12.02 48.46
N PHE A 53 -42.85 13.05 49.26
CA PHE A 53 -41.56 13.77 49.26
C PHE A 53 -40.40 12.84 49.66
N ILE A 54 -40.59 12.00 50.68
CA ILE A 54 -39.59 11.01 51.10
C ILE A 54 -39.33 10.00 49.97
N PHE A 55 -40.38 9.45 49.37
CA PHE A 55 -40.27 8.52 48.25
C PHE A 55 -39.55 9.14 47.04
N TYR A 56 -39.88 10.38 46.69
CA TYR A 56 -39.22 11.13 45.62
C TYR A 56 -37.73 11.35 45.91
N LEU A 57 -37.38 11.71 47.15
CA LEU A 57 -35.99 11.90 47.57
C LEU A 57 -35.20 10.58 47.48
N LEU A 58 -35.79 9.47 47.94
CA LEU A 58 -35.21 8.14 47.83
C LEU A 58 -34.98 7.73 46.38
N LEU A 59 -35.96 7.94 45.50
CA LEU A 59 -35.83 7.62 44.08
C LEU A 59 -34.72 8.46 43.42
N ARG A 60 -34.62 9.75 43.76
CA ARG A 60 -33.56 10.64 43.27
C ARG A 60 -32.18 10.20 43.77
N LEU A 61 -32.08 9.69 45.00
CA LEU A 61 -30.84 9.17 45.56
C LEU A 61 -30.40 7.90 44.85
N ILE A 62 -31.34 6.95 44.62
CA ILE A 62 -31.08 5.71 43.88
C ILE A 62 -30.61 6.01 42.45
N ILE A 63 -31.26 6.95 41.75
CA ILE A 63 -30.87 7.34 40.39
C ILE A 63 -29.48 8.01 40.38
N LYS A 64 -29.17 8.86 41.37
CA LYS A 64 -27.84 9.48 41.50
C LYS A 64 -26.75 8.46 41.76
N VAL A 65 -26.97 7.51 42.66
CA VAL A 65 -26.00 6.46 43.00
C VAL A 65 -25.75 5.53 41.81
N LEU A 66 -26.81 5.11 41.10
CA LEU A 66 -26.69 4.29 39.88
C LEU A 66 -26.08 5.07 38.70
N GLY A 67 -26.34 6.38 38.61
CA GLY A 67 -25.76 7.28 37.60
C GLY A 67 -24.28 7.55 37.82
N LEU A 68 -23.83 7.66 39.07
CA LEU A 68 -22.43 7.87 39.43
C LEU A 68 -21.52 6.74 38.91
N ASN A 69 -21.98 5.49 39.03
CA ASN A 69 -21.22 4.32 38.56
C ASN A 69 -21.00 4.33 37.04
N LYS A 70 -21.96 4.86 36.26
CA LYS A 70 -21.79 4.99 34.80
C LYS A 70 -20.72 6.04 34.45
N HIS A 71 -20.74 7.19 35.13
CA HIS A 71 -19.75 8.25 34.90
C HIS A 71 -18.34 7.85 35.32
N LEU A 72 -18.19 7.17 36.46
CA LEU A 72 -16.89 6.68 36.92
C LEU A 72 -16.30 5.61 35.98
N ASN A 73 -17.14 4.69 35.49
CA ASN A 73 -16.70 3.70 34.52
C ASN A 73 -16.30 4.33 33.18
N GLN A 74 -17.04 5.32 32.70
CA GLN A 74 -16.70 6.03 31.47
C GLN A 74 -15.39 6.81 31.61
N LYS A 75 -15.19 7.50 32.74
CA LYS A 75 -13.92 8.17 33.05
C LYS A 75 -12.75 7.19 33.05
N LYS A 76 -12.91 6.04 33.72
CA LYS A 76 -11.91 4.98 33.75
C LYS A 76 -11.59 4.44 32.36
N ILE A 77 -12.61 4.13 31.54
CA ILE A 77 -12.43 3.67 30.16
C ILE A 77 -11.61 4.68 29.36
N ASN A 78 -11.98 5.96 29.43
CA ASN A 78 -11.28 7.03 28.71
C ASN A 78 -9.82 7.16 29.18
N GLU A 79 -9.57 7.19 30.49
CA GLU A 79 -8.22 7.26 31.05
C GLU A 79 -7.36 6.07 30.63
N THR A 80 -7.91 4.85 30.70
CA THR A 80 -7.19 3.64 30.27
C THR A 80 -6.95 3.59 28.76
N THR A 81 -7.86 4.12 27.95
CA THR A 81 -7.71 4.19 26.48
C THR A 81 -6.62 5.20 26.12
N LEU A 82 -6.61 6.38 26.77
CA LEU A 82 -5.57 7.37 26.59
C LEU A 82 -4.20 6.87 27.07
N ALA A 83 -4.16 6.12 28.17
CA ALA A 83 -2.93 5.48 28.65
C ALA A 83 -2.40 4.45 27.65
N ALA A 84 -3.28 3.63 27.04
CA ALA A 84 -2.91 2.69 26.00
C ALA A 84 -2.36 3.39 24.76
N LEU A 85 -3.04 4.46 24.31
CA LEU A 85 -2.62 5.26 23.16
C LEU A 85 -1.27 5.93 23.39
N LYS A 86 -1.09 6.55 24.57
CA LYS A 86 0.17 7.17 24.97
C LYS A 86 1.31 6.14 24.98
N ALA A 87 1.11 5.01 25.64
CA ALA A 87 2.12 3.96 25.71
C ALA A 87 2.48 3.38 24.33
N PHE A 88 1.50 3.28 23.43
CA PHE A 88 1.72 2.80 22.06
C PHE A 88 2.62 3.76 21.27
N PHE A 89 2.35 5.06 21.33
CA PHE A 89 3.18 6.07 20.65
C PHE A 89 4.53 6.33 21.33
N GLU A 90 4.66 6.00 22.62
CA GLU A 90 5.96 5.96 23.32
C GLU A 90 6.72 4.64 23.09
N GLU A 91 6.24 3.77 22.18
CA GLU A 91 6.83 2.45 21.85
C GLU A 91 6.93 1.48 23.04
N GLN A 92 6.19 1.76 24.12
CA GLN A 92 6.09 0.89 25.29
C GLN A 92 5.01 -0.18 25.06
N TYR A 93 5.27 -1.09 24.12
CA TYR A 93 4.29 -2.06 23.62
C TYR A 93 3.69 -2.95 24.72
N ASP A 94 4.49 -3.39 25.70
CA ASP A 94 3.99 -4.18 26.85
C ASP A 94 2.91 -3.43 27.64
N LYS A 95 3.10 -2.12 27.86
CA LYS A 95 2.16 -1.28 28.63
C LYS A 95 0.93 -0.94 27.77
N ALA A 96 1.15 -0.67 26.48
CA ALA A 96 0.09 -0.41 25.53
C ALA A 96 -0.87 -1.59 25.43
N GLU A 97 -0.34 -2.80 25.26
CA GLU A 97 -1.13 -4.03 25.18
C GLU A 97 -1.91 -4.28 26.47
N LYS A 98 -1.26 -4.19 27.64
CA LYS A 98 -1.94 -4.39 28.93
C LYS A 98 -3.07 -3.39 29.16
N ALA A 99 -2.85 -2.11 28.87
CA ALA A 99 -3.86 -1.07 29.02
C ALA A 99 -5.02 -1.26 28.03
N ALA A 100 -4.73 -1.54 26.76
CA ALA A 100 -5.74 -1.80 25.73
C ALA A 100 -6.56 -3.07 26.03
N ALA A 101 -5.91 -4.15 26.45
CA ALA A 101 -6.57 -5.38 26.88
C ALA A 101 -7.45 -5.16 28.11
N ALA A 102 -7.07 -4.26 29.02
CA ALA A 102 -7.92 -3.87 30.14
C ALA A 102 -9.20 -3.17 29.67
N VAL A 103 -9.13 -2.27 28.68
CA VAL A 103 -10.31 -1.64 28.06
C VAL A 103 -11.24 -2.68 27.43
N LEU A 104 -10.66 -3.70 26.77
CA LEU A 104 -11.43 -4.81 26.21
C LEU A 104 -12.14 -5.64 27.27
N LYS A 105 -11.67 -5.70 28.52
CA LYS A 105 -12.40 -6.41 29.60
C LYS A 105 -13.58 -5.60 30.16
N LEU A 106 -13.62 -4.30 29.90
CA LEU A 106 -14.69 -3.41 30.33
C LEU A 106 -15.87 -3.41 29.34
N LYS A 107 -17.05 -2.99 29.82
CA LYS A 107 -18.23 -2.76 28.97
C LYS A 107 -18.10 -1.40 28.28
N SER A 108 -17.17 -1.34 27.33
CA SER A 108 -16.84 -0.13 26.57
C SER A 108 -17.74 0.01 25.33
N PRO A 109 -17.94 1.23 24.82
CA PRO A 109 -18.55 1.43 23.51
C PRO A 109 -17.84 0.62 22.41
N PRO A 110 -18.55 0.17 21.36
CA PRO A 110 -17.97 -0.64 20.29
C PRO A 110 -16.74 0.02 19.64
N LEU A 111 -16.81 1.30 19.29
CA LEU A 111 -15.69 2.04 18.70
C LEU A 111 -14.43 2.06 19.59
N ILE A 112 -14.60 2.30 20.89
CA ILE A 112 -13.46 2.28 21.85
C ILE A 112 -12.88 0.87 21.96
N SER A 113 -13.73 -0.16 21.90
CA SER A 113 -13.30 -1.56 21.90
C SER A 113 -12.51 -1.89 20.62
N ALA A 114 -12.97 -1.44 19.45
CA ALA A 114 -12.26 -1.64 18.19
C ALA A 114 -10.90 -0.93 18.16
N ILE A 115 -10.83 0.33 18.62
CA ILE A 115 -9.57 1.09 18.73
C ILE A 115 -8.61 0.39 19.68
N SER A 116 -9.10 -0.04 20.85
CA SER A 116 -8.26 -0.74 21.83
C SER A 116 -7.78 -2.09 21.31
N ALA A 117 -8.63 -2.84 20.63
CA ALA A 117 -8.24 -4.09 19.98
C ALA A 117 -7.16 -3.86 18.91
N ALA A 118 -7.28 -2.81 18.09
CA ALA A 118 -6.27 -2.47 17.09
C ALA A 118 -4.93 -2.07 17.73
N ILE A 119 -4.94 -1.29 18.81
CA ILE A 119 -3.73 -0.94 19.57
C ILE A 119 -3.08 -2.19 20.17
N ALA A 120 -3.89 -3.05 20.81
CA ALA A 120 -3.40 -4.29 21.40
C ALA A 120 -2.83 -5.24 20.35
N ALA A 121 -3.48 -5.36 19.18
CA ALA A 121 -2.99 -6.15 18.06
C ALA A 121 -1.66 -5.63 17.51
N ARG A 122 -1.53 -4.31 17.28
CA ARG A 122 -0.26 -3.70 16.86
C ARG A 122 0.85 -3.88 17.90
N ALA A 123 0.54 -3.65 19.18
CA ALA A 123 1.52 -3.83 20.26
C ALA A 123 1.97 -5.30 20.40
N ALA A 124 1.05 -6.26 20.30
CA ALA A 124 1.38 -7.68 20.32
C ALA A 124 2.19 -8.09 19.08
N HIS A 125 1.92 -7.52 17.91
CA HIS A 125 2.71 -7.73 16.70
C HIS A 125 4.17 -7.26 16.90
N GLN A 126 4.39 -6.07 17.45
CA GLN A 126 5.73 -5.54 17.69
C GLN A 126 6.54 -6.38 18.70
N GLN A 127 5.85 -7.11 19.57
CA GLN A 127 6.44 -8.09 20.48
C GLN A 127 6.59 -9.50 19.86
N ALA A 128 6.33 -9.65 18.56
CA ALA A 128 6.27 -10.93 17.83
C ALA A 128 5.27 -11.97 18.42
N ASN A 129 4.27 -11.53 19.17
CA ASN A 129 3.24 -12.37 19.76
C ASN A 129 1.99 -12.47 18.85
N TYR A 130 2.15 -13.18 17.74
CA TYR A 130 1.12 -13.26 16.69
C TYR A 130 -0.17 -13.96 17.15
N LEU A 131 -0.07 -14.96 18.02
CA LEU A 131 -1.24 -15.63 18.58
C LEU A 131 -2.14 -14.66 19.37
N GLN A 132 -1.51 -13.77 20.14
CA GLN A 132 -2.24 -12.81 20.95
C GLN A 132 -2.79 -11.66 20.11
N ARG A 133 -2.05 -11.22 19.08
CA ARG A 133 -2.54 -10.29 18.06
C ARG A 133 -3.84 -10.79 17.42
N ASP A 134 -3.86 -12.03 16.94
CA ASP A 134 -5.01 -12.58 16.24
C ASP A 134 -6.25 -12.64 17.15
N LYS A 135 -6.05 -13.03 18.43
CA LYS A 135 -7.12 -12.95 19.44
C LYS A 135 -7.67 -11.54 19.65
N TYR A 136 -6.86 -10.50 19.53
CA TYR A 136 -7.35 -9.12 19.61
C TYR A 136 -8.16 -8.72 18.37
N LEU A 137 -7.75 -9.16 17.17
CA LEU A 137 -8.53 -8.93 15.95
C LEU A 137 -9.89 -9.64 16.01
N ASP A 138 -9.93 -10.88 16.52
CA ASP A 138 -11.17 -11.64 16.76
C ASP A 138 -12.05 -10.96 17.81
N ALA A 139 -11.45 -10.47 18.90
CA ALA A 139 -12.18 -9.73 19.93
C ALA A 139 -12.79 -8.42 19.37
N SER A 140 -12.13 -7.77 18.41
CA SER A 140 -12.68 -6.60 17.71
C SER A 140 -13.93 -6.97 16.91
N GLU A 141 -13.92 -8.10 16.20
CA GLU A 141 -15.08 -8.58 15.44
C GLU A 141 -16.28 -8.85 16.35
N ALA A 142 -16.05 -9.57 17.45
CA ALA A 142 -17.12 -9.96 18.36
C ALA A 142 -17.76 -8.74 19.06
N LYS A 143 -16.97 -7.70 19.38
CA LYS A 143 -17.44 -6.54 20.16
C LYS A 143 -17.88 -5.35 19.32
N ALA A 144 -17.35 -5.22 18.12
CA ALA A 144 -17.57 -4.08 17.25
C ALA A 144 -17.66 -4.50 15.77
N PRO A 145 -18.63 -5.36 15.39
CA PRO A 145 -18.79 -5.82 14.02
C PRO A 145 -19.03 -4.68 13.02
N GLN A 146 -19.59 -3.56 13.47
CA GLN A 146 -19.76 -2.34 12.67
C GLN A 146 -18.43 -1.62 12.35
N GLU A 147 -17.39 -1.80 13.17
CA GLU A 147 -16.07 -1.20 13.01
C GLU A 147 -15.10 -2.10 12.22
N ARG A 148 -15.64 -3.03 11.43
CA ARG A 148 -14.88 -4.01 10.63
C ARG A 148 -13.81 -3.39 9.74
N ALA A 149 -14.01 -2.14 9.29
CA ALA A 149 -13.02 -1.44 8.48
C ALA A 149 -11.69 -1.24 9.23
N LEU A 150 -11.74 -0.81 10.50
CA LEU A 150 -10.55 -0.63 11.33
C LEU A 150 -9.82 -1.97 11.54
N ARG A 151 -10.58 -3.05 11.75
CA ARG A 151 -10.03 -4.40 11.89
C ARG A 151 -9.28 -4.82 10.63
N PHE A 152 -9.92 -4.75 9.46
CA PHE A 152 -9.31 -5.20 8.20
C PHE A 152 -8.09 -4.37 7.81
N VAL A 153 -8.11 -3.05 8.00
CA VAL A 153 -6.93 -2.21 7.75
C VAL A 153 -5.78 -2.60 8.68
N THR A 154 -6.05 -2.78 9.97
CA THR A 154 -5.04 -3.23 10.93
C THR A 154 -4.51 -4.62 10.59
N GLN A 155 -5.39 -5.55 10.22
CA GLN A 155 -5.01 -6.89 9.82
C GLN A 155 -4.11 -6.88 8.58
N ALA A 156 -4.49 -6.14 7.53
CA ALA A 156 -3.71 -6.03 6.30
C ALA A 156 -2.33 -5.41 6.54
N GLU A 157 -2.25 -4.36 7.36
CA GLU A 157 -1.00 -3.71 7.78
C GLU A 157 -0.05 -4.72 8.44
N LEU A 158 -0.55 -5.43 9.46
CA LEU A 158 0.25 -6.39 10.23
C LEU A 158 0.67 -7.60 9.39
N LEU A 159 -0.21 -8.14 8.54
CA LEU A 159 0.15 -9.24 7.63
C LEU A 159 1.21 -8.82 6.62
N LEU A 160 1.16 -7.57 6.16
CA LEU A 160 2.15 -7.05 5.21
C LEU A 160 3.53 -6.88 5.86
N GLU A 161 3.59 -6.50 7.14
CA GLU A 161 4.83 -6.45 7.92
C GLU A 161 5.47 -7.84 8.10
N GLU A 162 4.66 -8.90 8.18
CA GLU A 162 5.13 -10.30 8.14
C GLU A 162 5.56 -10.78 6.74
N GLY A 163 5.34 -9.99 5.69
CA GLY A 163 5.55 -10.41 4.30
C GLY A 163 4.44 -11.29 3.73
N ARG A 164 3.33 -11.48 4.45
CA ARG A 164 2.16 -12.27 4.02
C ARG A 164 1.24 -11.45 3.11
N HIS A 165 1.78 -11.03 1.97
CA HIS A 165 1.13 -10.08 1.06
C HIS A 165 -0.20 -10.61 0.46
N GLU A 166 -0.34 -11.91 0.19
CA GLU A 166 -1.59 -12.47 -0.34
C GLU A 166 -2.74 -12.38 0.67
N GLU A 167 -2.45 -12.67 1.93
CA GLU A 167 -3.45 -12.57 3.01
C GLU A 167 -3.80 -11.11 3.32
N ALA A 168 -2.81 -10.21 3.25
CA ALA A 168 -3.05 -8.78 3.34
C ALA A 168 -3.99 -8.29 2.22
N LEU A 169 -3.78 -8.74 0.97
CA LEU A 169 -4.67 -8.44 -0.15
C LEU A 169 -6.08 -9.01 0.05
N SER A 170 -6.22 -10.22 0.61
CA SER A 170 -7.51 -10.80 0.96
C SER A 170 -8.27 -9.98 2.03
N ALA A 171 -7.56 -9.49 3.05
CA ALA A 171 -8.13 -8.60 4.06
C ALA A 171 -8.59 -7.25 3.46
N LEU A 172 -7.80 -6.67 2.54
CA LEU A 172 -8.17 -5.45 1.82
C LEU A 172 -9.36 -5.67 0.87
N GLN A 173 -9.43 -6.81 0.18
CA GLN A 173 -10.59 -7.16 -0.63
C GLN A 173 -11.85 -7.27 0.23
N SER A 174 -11.74 -7.90 1.41
CA SER A 174 -12.83 -8.00 2.38
C SER A 174 -13.28 -6.63 2.87
N LEU A 175 -12.36 -5.69 3.09
CA LEU A 175 -12.67 -4.29 3.39
C LEU A 175 -13.50 -3.62 2.26
N TYR A 176 -13.16 -3.85 1.00
CA TYR A 176 -13.88 -3.24 -0.12
C TYR A 176 -15.26 -3.86 -0.35
N SER A 177 -15.38 -5.19 -0.29
CA SER A 177 -16.67 -5.89 -0.41
C SER A 177 -17.68 -5.46 0.67
N THR A 178 -17.18 -4.92 1.77
CA THR A 178 -17.97 -4.47 2.90
C THR A 178 -18.33 -2.98 2.86
N GLY A 179 -18.03 -2.27 1.77
CA GLY A 179 -18.27 -0.84 1.61
C GLY A 179 -17.29 0.03 2.41
N GLY A 180 -16.15 -0.53 2.82
CA GLY A 180 -15.09 0.21 3.49
C GLY A 180 -14.51 1.30 2.58
N LEU A 181 -14.12 2.42 3.19
CA LEU A 181 -13.62 3.58 2.45
C LEU A 181 -12.23 3.26 1.87
N GLN A 182 -12.07 3.50 0.57
CA GLN A 182 -10.76 3.54 -0.08
C GLN A 182 -10.06 4.84 0.30
N SER A 183 -9.52 4.95 1.51
CA SER A 183 -8.69 6.12 1.87
C SER A 183 -7.34 6.07 1.14
N THR A 184 -6.66 7.21 1.00
CA THR A 184 -5.32 7.25 0.37
C THR A 184 -4.32 6.31 1.06
N ALA A 185 -4.37 6.22 2.38
CA ALA A 185 -3.49 5.32 3.15
C ALA A 185 -3.78 3.84 2.87
N VAL A 186 -5.05 3.46 2.72
CA VAL A 186 -5.43 2.08 2.37
C VAL A 186 -4.98 1.72 0.95
N LEU A 187 -5.08 2.66 0.00
CA LEU A 187 -4.57 2.46 -1.36
C LEU A 187 -3.03 2.35 -1.39
N GLN A 188 -2.32 3.12 -0.57
CA GLN A 188 -0.86 2.98 -0.42
C GLN A 188 -0.47 1.63 0.19
N LEU A 189 -1.24 1.16 1.18
CA LEU A 189 -1.06 -0.15 1.77
C LEU A 189 -1.29 -1.26 0.73
N GLU A 190 -2.34 -1.15 -0.08
CA GLU A 190 -2.61 -2.07 -1.18
C GLU A 190 -1.52 -2.02 -2.24
N LEU A 191 -1.05 -0.83 -2.64
CA LEU A 191 0.05 -0.68 -3.59
C LEU A 191 1.30 -1.45 -3.13
N LYS A 192 1.67 -1.29 -1.86
CA LYS A 192 2.81 -2.02 -1.26
C LYS A 192 2.57 -3.53 -1.28
N ALA A 193 1.35 -3.99 -0.95
CA ALA A 193 0.99 -5.40 -1.01
C ALA A 193 1.05 -5.98 -2.45
N GLN A 194 0.56 -5.24 -3.45
CA GLN A 194 0.62 -5.65 -4.86
C GLN A 194 2.06 -5.68 -5.40
N GLN A 195 2.92 -4.75 -4.97
CA GLN A 195 4.35 -4.76 -5.31
C GLN A 195 5.06 -6.01 -4.75
N MET A 196 4.76 -6.39 -3.50
CA MET A 196 5.31 -7.61 -2.90
C MET A 196 4.78 -8.87 -3.56
N ALA A 197 3.50 -8.88 -3.95
CA ALA A 197 2.88 -9.96 -4.72
C ALA A 197 3.28 -10.00 -6.21
N GLN A 198 4.15 -9.08 -6.67
CA GLN A 198 4.56 -8.96 -8.07
C GLN A 198 3.39 -8.83 -9.07
N ASN A 199 2.28 -8.24 -8.62
CA ASN A 199 1.12 -7.96 -9.47
C ASN A 199 1.25 -6.57 -10.11
N TRP A 200 2.18 -6.45 -11.05
CA TRP A 200 2.57 -5.18 -11.64
C TRP A 200 1.47 -4.48 -12.44
N VAL A 201 0.44 -5.22 -12.89
CA VAL A 201 -0.75 -4.61 -13.54
C VAL A 201 -1.54 -3.79 -12.52
N ALA A 202 -1.86 -4.38 -11.36
CA ALA A 202 -2.54 -3.68 -10.29
C ALA A 202 -1.69 -2.52 -9.72
N VAL A 203 -0.36 -2.68 -9.68
CA VAL A 203 0.56 -1.60 -9.28
C VAL A 203 0.40 -0.38 -10.17
N LEU A 204 0.32 -0.55 -11.50
CA LEU A 204 0.12 0.58 -12.44
C LEU A 204 -1.23 1.26 -12.20
N GLU A 205 -2.31 0.48 -12.10
CA GLU A 205 -3.66 1.00 -11.88
C GLU A 205 -3.76 1.79 -10.56
N LEU A 206 -3.24 1.24 -9.46
CA LEU A 206 -3.23 1.90 -8.15
C LEU A 206 -2.36 3.15 -8.15
N THR A 207 -1.22 3.12 -8.86
CA THR A 207 -0.34 4.29 -8.97
C THR A 207 -1.03 5.43 -9.70
N ASP A 208 -1.76 5.15 -10.79
CA ASP A 208 -2.55 6.17 -11.52
C ASP A 208 -3.68 6.75 -10.66
N ILE A 209 -4.36 5.93 -9.85
CA ILE A 209 -5.40 6.38 -8.93
C ILE A 209 -4.81 7.29 -7.84
N LEU A 210 -3.67 6.89 -7.26
CA LEU A 210 -2.99 7.65 -6.22
C LEU A 210 -2.45 8.99 -6.74
N GLU A 211 -1.86 9.00 -7.93
CA GLU A 211 -1.36 10.22 -8.58
C GLU A 211 -2.47 11.27 -8.76
N LYS A 212 -3.67 10.85 -9.19
CA LYS A 212 -4.82 11.75 -9.37
C LYS A 212 -5.39 12.28 -8.05
N ARG A 213 -5.37 11.46 -7.00
CA ARG A 213 -6.02 11.78 -5.72
C ARG A 213 -5.11 12.58 -4.79
N HIS A 214 -3.84 12.23 -4.75
CA HIS A 214 -2.86 12.85 -3.89
C HIS A 214 -1.53 12.85 -4.63
N PRO A 215 -1.22 13.92 -5.39
CA PRO A 215 0.09 14.07 -6.01
C PRO A 215 1.17 13.95 -4.93
N PHE A 216 1.87 12.82 -4.92
CA PHE A 216 3.07 12.61 -4.12
C PHE A 216 4.28 12.84 -5.03
N ASP A 217 5.49 12.53 -4.56
CA ASP A 217 6.72 12.74 -5.31
C ASP A 217 6.63 12.15 -6.73
N LYS A 218 6.59 13.04 -7.74
CA LYS A 218 6.50 12.65 -9.15
C LYS A 218 7.64 11.71 -9.54
N THR A 219 8.83 11.89 -8.97
CA THR A 219 9.98 11.05 -9.29
C THR A 219 9.78 9.63 -8.79
N LEU A 220 9.20 9.44 -7.60
CA LEU A 220 8.86 8.13 -7.06
C LEU A 220 7.76 7.45 -7.89
N THR A 221 6.73 8.20 -8.30
CA THR A 221 5.65 7.70 -9.17
C THR A 221 6.20 7.14 -10.48
N GLU A 222 7.03 7.92 -11.17
CA GLU A 222 7.68 7.50 -12.43
C GLU A 222 8.56 6.26 -12.22
N GLN A 223 9.33 6.20 -11.13
CA GLN A 223 10.13 5.01 -10.80
C GLN A 223 9.28 3.75 -10.57
N ILE A 224 8.15 3.88 -9.88
CA ILE A 224 7.23 2.77 -9.63
C ILE A 224 6.63 2.27 -10.95
N LYS A 225 6.13 3.19 -11.80
CA LYS A 225 5.57 2.85 -13.12
C LYS A 225 6.62 2.19 -14.02
N HIS A 226 7.81 2.79 -14.10
CA HIS A 226 8.92 2.27 -14.88
C HIS A 226 9.29 0.84 -14.48
N ARG A 227 9.45 0.60 -13.18
CA ARG A 227 9.72 -0.74 -12.64
C ARG A 227 8.59 -1.71 -12.97
N ALA A 228 7.33 -1.31 -12.81
CA ALA A 228 6.18 -2.16 -13.10
C ALA A 228 6.10 -2.54 -14.59
N HIS A 229 6.42 -1.61 -15.49
CA HIS A 229 6.52 -1.88 -16.92
C HIS A 229 7.63 -2.88 -17.26
N LEU A 230 8.84 -2.69 -16.69
CA LEU A 230 9.96 -3.61 -16.88
C LEU A 230 9.61 -5.03 -16.46
N GLU A 231 9.02 -5.20 -15.28
CA GLU A 231 8.68 -6.52 -14.74
C GLU A 231 7.52 -7.18 -15.50
N ASN A 232 6.53 -6.41 -15.97
CA ASN A 232 5.48 -6.95 -16.84
C ASN A 232 6.04 -7.43 -18.19
N ILE A 233 6.99 -6.70 -18.80
CA ILE A 233 7.66 -7.14 -20.03
C ILE A 233 8.40 -8.46 -19.79
N LYS A 234 9.16 -8.56 -18.70
CA LYS A 234 9.86 -9.82 -18.34
C LYS A 234 8.89 -10.98 -18.12
N LYS A 235 7.80 -10.74 -17.37
CA LYS A 235 6.78 -11.76 -17.08
C LYS A 235 6.12 -12.29 -18.37
N ASN A 236 5.84 -11.39 -19.32
CA ASN A 236 5.23 -11.76 -20.60
C ASN A 236 6.24 -12.24 -21.64
N GLY A 237 7.55 -12.06 -21.41
CA GLY A 237 8.61 -12.33 -22.38
C GLY A 237 8.79 -13.80 -22.79
N SER A 238 8.08 -14.74 -22.16
CA SER A 238 8.07 -16.16 -22.56
C SER A 238 6.95 -16.52 -23.53
N ASN A 239 6.01 -15.61 -23.81
CA ASN A 239 4.89 -15.84 -24.70
C ASN A 239 4.72 -14.65 -25.67
N LEU A 240 4.86 -14.91 -26.96
CA LEU A 240 4.81 -13.89 -28.00
C LEU A 240 3.48 -13.13 -28.05
N GLU A 241 2.35 -13.81 -27.91
CA GLU A 241 1.03 -13.17 -27.95
C GLU A 241 0.83 -12.22 -26.77
N LEU A 242 1.21 -12.65 -25.56
CA LEU A 242 1.12 -11.83 -24.36
C LEU A 242 2.08 -10.64 -24.41
N LEU A 243 3.32 -10.84 -24.87
CA LEU A 243 4.29 -9.78 -25.05
C LEU A 243 3.81 -8.75 -26.06
N ASN A 244 3.30 -9.19 -27.22
CA ASN A 244 2.74 -8.31 -28.25
C ASN A 244 1.57 -7.50 -27.72
N LYS A 245 0.63 -8.14 -27.03
CA LYS A 245 -0.53 -7.47 -26.43
C LYS A 245 -0.11 -6.42 -25.39
N TYR A 246 0.88 -6.74 -24.56
CA TYR A 246 1.38 -5.79 -23.57
C TYR A 246 2.11 -4.62 -24.23
N TRP A 247 3.04 -4.90 -25.15
CA TRP A 247 3.82 -3.89 -25.85
C TRP A 247 2.95 -2.99 -26.72
N SER A 248 1.90 -3.51 -27.37
CA SER A 248 0.98 -2.68 -28.15
C SER A 248 0.24 -1.66 -27.28
N ASN A 249 -0.19 -2.07 -26.09
CA ASN A 249 -0.97 -1.26 -25.16
C ASN A 249 -0.15 -0.23 -24.37
N LEU A 250 1.19 -0.35 -24.37
CA LEU A 250 2.05 0.60 -23.68
C LEU A 250 1.90 2.02 -24.29
N PRO A 251 1.91 3.10 -23.50
CA PRO A 251 1.90 4.46 -24.04
C PRO A 251 3.10 4.72 -24.96
N PRO A 252 2.96 5.56 -26.00
CA PRO A 252 4.05 5.85 -26.93
C PRO A 252 5.25 6.51 -26.25
N THR A 253 5.02 7.31 -25.22
CA THR A 253 6.08 7.95 -24.42
C THR A 253 6.95 6.92 -23.69
N GLU A 254 6.32 5.90 -23.10
CA GLU A 254 7.00 4.81 -22.39
C GLU A 254 7.77 3.88 -23.34
N LYS A 255 7.26 3.65 -24.56
CA LYS A 255 7.98 2.86 -25.58
C LYS A 255 9.32 3.48 -25.99
N LEU A 256 9.45 4.80 -25.87
CA LEU A 256 10.67 5.52 -26.22
C LEU A 256 11.74 5.46 -25.12
N ASP A 257 11.37 5.07 -23.89
CA ASP A 257 12.33 4.89 -22.81
C ASP A 257 13.35 3.80 -23.16
N SER A 258 14.64 4.14 -23.08
CA SER A 258 15.72 3.28 -23.54
C SER A 258 15.82 1.96 -22.77
N ARG A 259 15.52 1.97 -21.46
CA ARG A 259 15.56 0.75 -20.62
C ARG A 259 14.40 -0.19 -20.92
N LEU A 260 13.20 0.36 -21.13
CA LEU A 260 12.03 -0.42 -21.54
C LEU A 260 12.24 -1.00 -22.94
N ALA A 261 12.71 -0.20 -23.89
CA ALA A 261 13.05 -0.64 -25.24
C ALA A 261 14.10 -1.76 -25.25
N ALA A 262 15.17 -1.63 -24.45
CA ALA A 262 16.21 -2.66 -24.36
C ALA A 262 15.68 -3.98 -23.77
N THR A 263 14.81 -3.88 -22.77
CA THR A 263 14.19 -5.06 -22.14
C THR A 263 13.20 -5.74 -23.07
N ALA A 264 12.38 -4.98 -23.79
CA ALA A 264 11.47 -5.50 -24.79
C ALA A 264 12.24 -6.14 -25.96
N ALA A 265 13.27 -5.48 -26.49
CA ALA A 265 14.10 -6.00 -27.56
C ALA A 265 14.73 -7.35 -27.18
N ARG A 266 15.29 -7.48 -25.98
CA ARG A 266 15.82 -8.76 -25.47
C ARG A 266 14.75 -9.84 -25.39
N ALA A 267 13.55 -9.51 -24.91
CA ALA A 267 12.44 -10.46 -24.82
C ALA A 267 12.01 -10.95 -26.23
N TYR A 268 11.88 -10.04 -27.19
CA TYR A 268 11.58 -10.40 -28.58
C TYR A 268 12.68 -11.23 -29.23
N MET A 269 13.95 -10.89 -29.03
CA MET A 269 15.08 -11.69 -29.51
C MET A 269 15.07 -13.10 -28.93
N ALA A 270 14.73 -13.26 -27.65
CA ALA A 270 14.64 -14.58 -27.01
C ALA A 270 13.51 -15.45 -27.59
N LEU A 271 12.48 -14.83 -28.18
CA LEU A 271 11.38 -15.48 -28.87
C LEU A 271 11.63 -15.65 -30.38
N ASN A 272 12.86 -15.40 -30.86
CA ASN A 272 13.27 -15.40 -32.28
C ASN A 272 12.57 -14.33 -33.15
N GLU A 273 11.95 -13.31 -32.55
CA GLU A 273 11.31 -12.19 -33.25
C GLU A 273 12.29 -11.01 -33.41
N VAL A 274 13.42 -11.29 -34.05
CA VAL A 274 14.54 -10.33 -34.18
C VAL A 274 14.16 -9.12 -35.02
N SER A 275 13.36 -9.31 -36.07
CA SER A 275 12.82 -8.24 -36.91
C SER A 275 11.98 -7.21 -36.12
N ILE A 276 11.24 -7.63 -35.09
CA ILE A 276 10.48 -6.73 -34.22
C ILE A 276 11.43 -6.01 -33.25
N ALA A 277 12.37 -6.74 -32.65
CA ALA A 277 13.37 -6.17 -31.76
C ALA A 277 14.18 -5.05 -32.45
N GLN A 278 14.61 -5.29 -33.70
CA GLN A 278 15.32 -4.30 -34.50
C GLN A 278 14.53 -2.99 -34.65
N LYS A 279 13.23 -3.08 -35.00
CA LYS A 279 12.37 -1.89 -35.15
C LYS A 279 12.21 -1.10 -33.85
N ILE A 280 12.07 -1.80 -32.72
CA ILE A 280 11.98 -1.16 -31.39
C ILE A 280 13.26 -0.39 -31.08
N ILE A 281 14.42 -1.01 -31.31
CA ILE A 281 15.73 -0.39 -31.10
C ILE A 281 15.89 0.84 -31.99
N GLU A 282 15.54 0.73 -33.28
CA GLU A 282 15.66 1.84 -34.24
C GLU A 282 14.84 3.07 -33.81
N GLN A 283 13.59 2.85 -33.39
CA GLN A 283 12.70 3.93 -32.94
C GLN A 283 13.21 4.63 -31.67
N SER A 284 13.78 3.87 -30.72
CA SER A 284 14.31 4.44 -29.48
C SER A 284 15.62 5.21 -29.72
N ILE A 285 16.56 4.65 -30.50
CA ILE A 285 17.84 5.32 -30.83
C ILE A 285 17.62 6.62 -31.60
N ASP A 286 16.63 6.66 -32.51
CA ASP A 286 16.29 7.88 -33.27
C ASP A 286 15.88 9.04 -32.34
N THR A 287 15.35 8.73 -31.15
CA THR A 287 14.95 9.73 -30.15
C THR A 287 16.10 10.04 -29.20
N ARG A 288 16.71 9.01 -28.62
CA ARG A 288 17.82 9.12 -27.68
C ARG A 288 18.82 7.98 -27.90
N PRO A 289 20.05 8.29 -28.35
CA PRO A 289 21.08 7.26 -28.47
C PRO A 289 21.45 6.73 -27.09
N ASP A 290 21.37 5.42 -26.93
CA ASP A 290 21.75 4.72 -25.71
C ASP A 290 22.75 3.59 -26.04
N PRO A 291 23.89 3.50 -25.33
CA PRO A 291 24.92 2.49 -25.62
C PRO A 291 24.42 1.05 -25.53
N GLU A 292 23.50 0.74 -24.62
CA GLU A 292 22.96 -0.62 -24.45
C GLU A 292 22.12 -1.01 -25.67
N LEU A 293 21.28 -0.10 -26.16
CA LEU A 293 20.48 -0.29 -27.37
C LEU A 293 21.35 -0.44 -28.62
N ILE A 294 22.40 0.36 -28.74
CA ILE A 294 23.36 0.26 -29.86
C ILE A 294 24.03 -1.11 -29.86
N SER A 295 24.49 -1.57 -28.69
CA SER A 295 25.12 -2.88 -28.54
C SER A 295 24.15 -4.05 -28.85
N LEU A 296 22.87 -3.91 -28.47
CA LEU A 296 21.81 -4.86 -28.83
C LEU A 296 21.53 -4.87 -30.33
N TYR A 297 21.54 -3.70 -30.99
CA TYR A 297 21.32 -3.58 -32.43
C TYR A 297 22.28 -4.46 -33.23
N GLY A 298 23.58 -4.46 -32.86
CA GLY A 298 24.59 -5.30 -33.49
C GLY A 298 24.39 -6.80 -33.35
N LYS A 299 23.53 -7.24 -32.43
CA LYS A 299 23.19 -8.66 -32.21
C LYS A 299 21.92 -9.08 -32.95
N CYS A 300 21.14 -8.14 -33.47
CA CYS A 300 19.92 -8.41 -34.21
C CYS A 300 20.22 -8.86 -35.65
N LEU A 301 20.91 -9.99 -35.84
CA LEU A 301 21.36 -10.45 -37.16
C LEU A 301 20.28 -11.23 -37.93
N ASP A 302 19.15 -10.57 -38.25
CA ASP A 302 18.05 -11.16 -39.02
C ASP A 302 17.77 -10.38 -40.31
N GLY A 303 17.47 -11.11 -41.39
CA GLY A 303 17.21 -10.54 -42.71
C GLY A 303 18.38 -9.77 -43.33
N SER A 304 18.09 -8.57 -43.85
CA SER A 304 19.03 -7.75 -44.63
C SER A 304 19.89 -6.86 -43.74
N VAL A 305 21.03 -7.39 -43.28
CA VAL A 305 22.02 -6.65 -42.45
C VAL A 305 22.55 -5.39 -43.17
N SER A 306 22.49 -5.33 -44.50
CA SER A 306 22.83 -4.12 -45.27
C SER A 306 21.95 -2.91 -44.92
N TRP A 307 20.66 -3.13 -44.65
CA TRP A 307 19.76 -2.08 -44.17
C TRP A 307 20.17 -1.57 -42.78
N GLN A 308 20.59 -2.48 -41.89
CA GLN A 308 21.05 -2.12 -40.56
C GLN A 308 22.31 -1.25 -40.60
N ILE A 309 23.26 -1.61 -41.48
CA ILE A 309 24.46 -0.80 -41.71
C ILE A 309 24.06 0.59 -42.22
N GLN A 310 23.17 0.69 -43.21
CA GLN A 310 22.72 1.98 -43.74
C GLN A 310 22.05 2.84 -42.66
N ARG A 311 21.21 2.23 -41.80
CA ARG A 311 20.54 2.94 -40.70
C ARG A 311 21.55 3.43 -39.66
N ALA A 312 22.48 2.58 -39.24
CA ALA A 312 23.52 2.91 -38.27
C ALA A 312 24.53 3.95 -38.81
N GLU A 313 24.89 3.91 -40.10
CA GLU A 313 25.67 4.97 -40.77
C GLU A 313 24.91 6.31 -40.72
N GLY A 314 23.59 6.28 -40.84
CA GLY A 314 22.72 7.45 -40.67
C GLY A 314 22.79 8.04 -39.25
N TRP A 315 22.79 7.20 -38.21
CA TRP A 315 23.00 7.64 -36.83
C TRP A 315 24.40 8.19 -36.60
N LEU A 316 25.42 7.58 -37.22
CA LEU A 316 26.81 8.01 -37.09
C LEU A 316 27.02 9.42 -37.63
N ARG A 317 26.33 9.80 -38.72
CA ARG A 317 26.36 11.19 -39.22
C ARG A 317 25.86 12.21 -38.21
N LYS A 318 24.91 11.83 -37.34
CA LYS A 318 24.40 12.69 -36.25
C LYS A 318 25.29 12.63 -35.00
N HIS A 319 25.95 11.50 -34.78
CA HIS A 319 26.79 11.23 -33.61
C HIS A 319 28.17 10.69 -34.02
N PRO A 320 29.04 11.51 -34.66
CA PRO A 320 30.26 11.03 -35.31
C PRO A 320 31.29 10.42 -34.36
N ASN A 321 31.29 10.84 -33.09
CA ASN A 321 32.26 10.41 -32.08
C ASN A 321 31.70 9.35 -31.10
N ASN A 322 30.69 8.57 -31.50
CA ASN A 322 30.15 7.52 -30.63
C ASN A 322 30.91 6.20 -30.85
N ALA A 323 31.77 5.85 -29.89
CA ALA A 323 32.63 4.66 -29.97
C ALA A 323 31.84 3.34 -30.06
N GLU A 324 30.73 3.20 -29.31
CA GLU A 324 29.90 1.98 -29.33
C GLU A 324 29.16 1.81 -30.66
N LEU A 325 28.76 2.92 -31.29
CA LEU A 325 28.14 2.91 -32.62
C LEU A 325 29.14 2.49 -33.70
N LEU A 326 30.36 3.02 -33.67
CA LEU A 326 31.44 2.61 -34.56
C LEU A 326 31.82 1.14 -34.37
N LEU A 327 31.89 0.67 -33.12
CA LEU A 327 32.10 -0.74 -32.81
C LEU A 327 31.01 -1.63 -33.41
N THR A 328 29.76 -1.22 -33.24
CA THR A 328 28.60 -1.94 -33.76
C THR A 328 28.60 -2.00 -35.28
N LEU A 329 28.84 -0.86 -35.95
CA LEU A 329 29.03 -0.80 -37.41
C LEU A 329 30.17 -1.70 -37.88
N GLY A 330 31.31 -1.68 -37.19
CA GLY A 330 32.44 -2.56 -37.47
C GLY A 330 32.08 -4.04 -37.41
N LYS A 331 31.33 -4.47 -36.38
CA LYS A 331 30.83 -5.85 -36.26
C LYS A 331 29.83 -6.21 -37.37
N LEU A 332 28.89 -5.33 -37.69
CA LEU A 332 27.93 -5.55 -38.79
C LEU A 332 28.64 -5.64 -40.15
N CYS A 333 29.60 -4.76 -40.43
CA CYS A 333 30.42 -4.84 -41.65
C CYS A 333 31.28 -6.11 -41.69
N THR A 334 31.81 -6.57 -40.55
CA THR A 334 32.54 -7.85 -40.45
C THR A 334 31.64 -9.04 -40.74
N TYR A 335 30.37 -8.97 -40.36
CA TYR A 335 29.38 -10.00 -40.66
C TYR A 335 29.03 -10.03 -42.16
N CYS A 336 28.91 -8.87 -42.80
CA CYS A 336 28.66 -8.74 -44.24
C CYS A 336 29.91 -8.84 -45.13
N GLU A 337 31.06 -9.21 -44.58
CA GLU A 337 32.34 -9.34 -45.32
C GLU A 337 32.82 -8.03 -45.99
N LEU A 338 32.42 -6.89 -45.45
CA LEU A 338 32.85 -5.56 -45.90
C LEU A 338 34.14 -5.14 -45.19
N TRP A 339 35.22 -5.89 -45.45
CA TRP A 339 36.46 -5.87 -44.66
C TRP A 339 37.08 -4.48 -44.47
N GLY A 340 37.23 -3.70 -45.56
CA GLY A 340 37.84 -2.36 -45.48
C GLY A 340 37.02 -1.38 -44.64
N LYS A 341 35.68 -1.43 -44.75
CA LYS A 341 34.79 -0.63 -43.90
C LYS A 341 34.84 -1.09 -42.45
N ALA A 342 34.82 -2.41 -42.23
CA ALA A 342 34.89 -2.99 -40.90
C ALA A 342 36.16 -2.54 -40.16
N GLN A 343 37.32 -2.63 -40.81
CA GLN A 343 38.59 -2.21 -40.23
C GLN A 343 38.56 -0.72 -39.86
N ASN A 344 38.15 0.15 -40.80
CA ASN A 344 38.08 1.59 -40.56
C ASN A 344 37.18 1.96 -39.39
N TYR A 345 35.99 1.36 -39.28
CA TYR A 345 35.08 1.63 -38.17
C TYR A 345 35.60 1.15 -36.82
N LEU A 346 36.23 -0.03 -36.79
CA LEU A 346 36.77 -0.59 -35.55
C LEU A 346 38.02 0.17 -35.06
N GLU A 347 38.92 0.57 -35.96
CA GLU A 347 40.07 1.43 -35.63
C GLU A 347 39.62 2.83 -35.16
N ALA A 348 38.60 3.40 -35.80
CA ALA A 348 38.00 4.66 -35.36
C ALA A 348 37.36 4.54 -33.97
N SER A 349 36.66 3.43 -33.68
CA SER A 349 36.11 3.15 -32.35
C SER A 349 37.21 3.13 -31.29
N LEU A 350 38.30 2.39 -31.54
CA LEU A 350 39.45 2.32 -30.63
C LEU A 350 40.15 3.66 -30.43
N SER A 351 40.23 4.48 -31.47
CA SER A 351 40.86 5.81 -31.40
C SER A 351 40.07 6.76 -30.50
N ILE A 352 38.76 6.57 -30.36
CA ILE A 352 37.91 7.37 -29.46
C ILE A 352 37.94 6.79 -28.05
N GLU A 353 37.55 5.52 -27.91
CA GLU A 353 37.50 4.84 -26.62
C GLU A 353 38.07 3.42 -26.75
N PRO A 354 39.31 3.20 -26.30
CA PRO A 354 39.91 1.89 -26.26
C PRO A 354 39.08 0.94 -25.38
N SER A 355 38.58 -0.15 -25.97
CA SER A 355 37.77 -1.13 -25.26
C SER A 355 38.18 -2.55 -25.63
N ARG A 356 38.02 -3.48 -24.67
CA ARG A 356 38.21 -4.92 -24.91
C ARG A 356 37.36 -5.41 -26.08
N ALA A 357 36.13 -4.93 -26.18
CA ALA A 357 35.20 -5.37 -27.21
C ALA A 357 35.64 -4.93 -28.61
N ALA A 358 36.23 -3.75 -28.73
CA ALA A 358 36.79 -3.25 -29.99
C ALA A 358 38.10 -3.97 -30.39
N HIS A 359 39.02 -4.19 -29.45
CA HIS A 359 40.22 -4.99 -29.71
C HIS A 359 39.88 -6.43 -30.13
N LEU A 360 38.91 -7.06 -29.46
CA LEU A 360 38.44 -8.41 -29.81
C LEU A 360 37.85 -8.44 -31.23
N ALA A 361 37.05 -7.45 -31.59
CA ALA A 361 36.45 -7.36 -32.93
C ALA A 361 37.50 -7.15 -34.03
N LEU A 362 38.54 -6.33 -33.79
CA LEU A 362 39.66 -6.19 -34.74
C LEU A 362 40.49 -7.46 -34.87
N ALA A 363 40.77 -8.13 -33.75
CA ALA A 363 41.51 -9.38 -33.78
C ALA A 363 40.76 -10.45 -34.62
N GLN A 364 39.46 -10.60 -34.40
CA GLN A 364 38.60 -11.48 -35.19
C GLN A 364 38.54 -11.09 -36.67
N LEU A 365 38.53 -9.79 -36.97
CA LEU A 365 38.60 -9.30 -38.35
C LEU A 365 39.93 -9.67 -39.01
N PHE A 366 41.05 -9.49 -38.31
CA PHE A 366 42.38 -9.83 -38.84
C PHE A 366 42.62 -11.33 -38.98
N GLU A 367 42.02 -12.17 -38.13
CA GLU A 367 41.99 -13.61 -38.34
C GLU A 367 41.30 -13.97 -39.66
N LYS A 368 40.16 -13.36 -39.97
CA LYS A 368 39.47 -13.58 -41.26
C LYS A 368 40.25 -13.05 -42.47
N LEU A 369 41.24 -12.18 -42.26
CA LEU A 369 42.11 -11.62 -43.30
C LEU A 369 43.48 -12.32 -43.35
N ASP A 370 43.67 -13.42 -42.63
CA ASP A 370 44.93 -14.17 -42.51
C ASP A 370 46.12 -13.33 -42.00
N LYS A 371 45.85 -12.26 -41.23
CA LYS A 371 46.85 -11.38 -40.61
C LYS A 371 47.10 -11.74 -39.15
N HIS A 372 47.61 -12.95 -38.92
CA HIS A 372 47.73 -13.53 -37.58
C HIS A 372 48.58 -12.72 -36.59
N GLU A 373 49.65 -12.06 -37.04
CA GLU A 373 50.49 -11.23 -36.16
C GLU A 373 49.72 -10.03 -35.58
N LEU A 374 48.94 -9.33 -36.43
CA LEU A 374 48.10 -8.21 -36.00
C LEU A 374 46.94 -8.66 -35.12
N ALA A 375 46.37 -9.84 -35.42
CA ALA A 375 45.35 -10.43 -34.56
C ALA A 375 45.90 -10.72 -33.15
N ALA A 376 47.09 -11.32 -33.06
CA ALA A 376 47.74 -11.62 -31.79
C ALA A 376 48.02 -10.36 -30.94
N ASP A 377 48.52 -9.29 -31.55
CA ASP A 377 48.76 -8.02 -30.87
C ASP A 377 47.47 -7.44 -30.26
N HIS A 378 46.36 -7.42 -31.02
CA HIS A 378 45.09 -6.96 -30.48
C HIS A 378 44.48 -7.88 -29.42
N TYR A 379 44.68 -9.21 -29.51
CA TYR A 379 44.31 -10.11 -28.41
C TYR A 379 45.08 -9.78 -27.13
N GLN A 380 46.39 -9.52 -27.23
CA GLN A 380 47.23 -9.13 -26.09
C GLN A 380 46.79 -7.79 -25.49
N GLN A 381 46.55 -6.78 -26.32
CA GLN A 381 46.04 -5.47 -25.88
C GLN A 381 44.67 -5.60 -25.19
N GLY A 382 43.75 -6.38 -25.79
CA GLY A 382 42.44 -6.67 -25.21
C GLY A 382 42.54 -7.36 -23.84
N LEU A 383 43.47 -8.29 -23.68
CA LEU A 383 43.76 -8.95 -22.40
C LEU A 383 44.34 -7.95 -21.38
N GLY A 384 45.27 -7.09 -21.79
CA GLY A 384 45.82 -6.03 -20.94
C GLY A 384 44.75 -5.12 -20.33
N PHE A 385 43.72 -4.77 -21.12
CA PHE A 385 42.56 -4.02 -20.62
C PHE A 385 41.75 -4.78 -19.57
N THR A 386 41.58 -6.10 -19.71
CA THR A 386 40.86 -6.89 -18.70
C THR A 386 41.61 -6.97 -17.38
N LEU A 387 42.93 -7.15 -17.42
CA LEU A 387 43.77 -7.25 -16.23
C LEU A 387 43.83 -5.92 -15.48
N LYS A 388 43.90 -4.79 -16.21
CA LYS A 388 43.89 -3.46 -15.61
C LYS A 388 42.56 -3.15 -14.88
N LYS A 389 41.44 -3.63 -15.43
CA LYS A 389 40.10 -3.43 -14.85
C LYS A 389 39.80 -4.36 -13.67
N LEU A 390 40.50 -5.49 -13.53
CA LEU A 390 40.40 -6.39 -12.38
C LEU A 390 41.22 -5.92 -11.18
N ASN A 391 42.26 -5.10 -11.42
CA ASN A 391 43.13 -4.54 -10.39
C ASN A 391 42.67 -3.17 -9.84
N THR A 392 41.50 -2.70 -10.29
CA THR A 392 40.81 -1.47 -9.84
C THR A 392 39.44 -1.86 -9.33
#